data_AF-A0A218ZHI0-F1
#
_entry.id   AF-A0A218ZHI0-F1
#
_cell.length_a   1.000
_cell.length_b   1.000
_cell.length_c   1.000
_cell.angle_alpha   90.00
_cell.angle_beta   90.00
_cell.angle_gamma   90.00
#
_symmetry.space_group_name_H-M   'P 1'
#
loop_
_entity.id
_entity.type
_entity.pdbx_description
1 polymer ?
#
loop_
_entity_poly.entity_id
_entity_poly.type
_entity_poly.pdbx_seq_one_letter_code
_entity_poly.pdbx_strand_id
1 'polypeptide(L)'
;MGWLWSTPNPSSPQQSGSKMPSQSNTQPDPLPSDTSSAKPLSRDDLAEQELNSFLKELQADAQPSRTKYQRVPRDASSNRLPSPSPLNADTDSTNEPLNEQILPTSMSCRSAFDQAFYCNSFGGRWNDLYRYGTLRSCSDDWNDFWFCMRTRTYPEKEKQKAIKEHYRQRESAKYAKALGRESSEDVWRSRERKMEWGKAFTTPFPKFEGTDEEWRKRELEWRSGKVDESVGG
;
A
#
# COMPACT_ATOMS: atom_id res chain seq x y z
N MET A 1 0.55 27.03 -29.59
CA MET A 1 1.75 26.92 -28.73
C MET A 1 2.09 25.45 -28.60
N GLY A 2 2.75 24.90 -29.62
CA GLY A 2 3.12 23.49 -29.70
C GLY A 2 4.43 23.22 -28.97
N TRP A 3 4.43 22.17 -28.15
CA TRP A 3 5.58 21.71 -27.39
C TRP A 3 6.38 20.73 -28.26
N LEU A 4 7.60 21.12 -28.63
CA LEU A 4 8.53 20.31 -29.43
C LEU A 4 9.34 19.39 -28.50
N TRP A 5 9.29 18.09 -28.76
CA TRP A 5 10.29 17.13 -28.29
C TRP A 5 10.99 16.56 -29.54
N SER A 6 12.32 16.74 -29.62
CA SER A 6 13.15 16.16 -30.67
C SER A 6 14.02 15.06 -30.07
N THR A 7 13.80 13.83 -30.52
CA THR A 7 14.69 12.68 -30.31
C THR A 7 15.79 12.67 -31.37
N PRO A 8 17.04 12.33 -31.04
CA PRO A 8 18.01 11.96 -32.06
C PRO A 8 18.22 10.45 -32.10
N ASN A 9 18.30 9.91 -33.31
CA ASN A 9 18.95 8.63 -33.63
C ASN A 9 19.59 8.77 -35.03
N PRO A 10 20.44 7.84 -35.50
CA PRO A 10 21.90 7.93 -35.41
C PRO A 10 22.59 7.82 -36.79
N SER A 11 23.75 8.44 -37.01
CA SER A 11 24.76 7.98 -38.01
C SER A 11 26.11 8.69 -37.87
N SER A 12 27.19 7.91 -37.76
CA SER A 12 28.59 8.29 -38.07
C SER A 12 28.83 8.21 -39.60
N PRO A 13 30.03 8.49 -40.20
CA PRO A 13 31.34 8.90 -39.64
C PRO A 13 32.10 10.01 -40.44
N GLN A 14 33.31 10.32 -39.94
CA GLN A 14 34.55 10.71 -40.65
C GLN A 14 35.01 12.19 -40.77
N GLN A 15 36.16 12.42 -40.11
CA GLN A 15 37.43 12.96 -40.63
C GLN A 15 37.84 14.45 -40.46
N SER A 16 38.95 14.59 -39.71
CA SER A 16 40.16 15.40 -39.96
C SER A 16 40.15 16.92 -39.74
N GLY A 17 41.18 17.41 -39.02
CA GLY A 17 41.66 18.79 -39.18
C GLY A 17 42.09 19.53 -37.92
N SER A 18 43.27 19.19 -37.40
CA SER A 18 44.26 19.99 -36.65
C SER A 18 43.96 21.47 -36.29
N LYS A 19 44.13 21.86 -35.01
CA LYS A 19 45.33 22.56 -34.47
C LYS A 19 45.09 23.12 -33.05
N MET A 20 46.08 22.85 -32.22
CA MET A 20 46.40 23.38 -30.88
C MET A 20 46.77 24.89 -30.96
N PRO A 21 46.88 25.64 -29.84
CA PRO A 21 47.94 25.41 -28.86
C PRO A 21 47.54 25.47 -27.37
N SER A 22 48.27 24.68 -26.59
CA SER A 22 48.40 24.74 -25.14
C SER A 22 49.01 26.04 -24.63
N GLN A 23 48.71 26.38 -23.38
CA GLN A 23 49.72 26.77 -22.39
C GLN A 23 49.30 26.28 -21.00
N SER A 24 50.27 25.68 -20.31
CA SER A 24 50.20 25.03 -19.01
C SER A 24 51.01 25.80 -17.97
N ASN A 25 50.72 25.51 -16.70
CA ASN A 25 51.62 25.61 -15.52
C ASN A 25 51.77 27.03 -14.91
N THR A 26 51.81 27.25 -13.58
CA THR A 26 52.22 26.39 -12.46
C THR A 26 51.73 27.00 -11.13
N GLN A 27 51.43 26.17 -10.12
CA GLN A 27 51.42 26.51 -8.69
C GLN A 27 52.88 26.59 -8.17
N PRO A 28 53.17 27.28 -7.06
CA PRO A 28 53.40 26.54 -5.80
C PRO A 28 52.99 27.31 -4.50
N ASP A 29 52.65 26.55 -3.46
CA ASP A 29 52.57 26.91 -2.02
C ASP A 29 53.97 27.22 -1.42
N PRO A 30 54.15 27.89 -0.23
CA PRO A 30 53.53 27.54 1.06
C PRO A 30 53.22 28.67 2.11
N LEU A 31 52.51 28.24 3.17
CA LEU A 31 52.09 28.82 4.50
C LEU A 31 53.06 29.79 5.25
N PRO A 32 52.72 30.42 6.42
CA PRO A 32 51.50 30.35 7.28
C PRO A 32 50.96 31.71 7.84
N SER A 33 49.78 31.73 8.47
CA SER A 33 49.50 32.27 9.84
C SER A 33 48.05 32.75 10.04
N ASP A 34 47.46 32.23 11.12
CA ASP A 34 46.27 32.61 11.90
C ASP A 34 45.47 33.87 11.53
N THR A 35 44.17 33.69 11.35
CA THR A 35 43.18 34.53 12.05
C THR A 35 41.82 33.85 12.15
N SER A 36 41.29 33.86 13.36
CA SER A 36 39.99 33.39 13.79
C SER A 36 38.84 33.97 12.98
N SER A 37 38.06 33.09 12.35
CA SER A 37 36.67 33.38 12.01
C SER A 37 35.84 32.16 12.35
N ALA A 38 35.11 32.24 13.46
CA ALA A 38 34.07 31.30 13.79
C ALA A 38 33.01 31.37 12.69
N LYS A 39 33.13 30.48 11.71
CA LYS A 39 32.12 30.28 10.67
C LYS A 39 30.88 29.73 11.36
N PRO A 40 29.68 30.31 11.19
CA PRO A 40 28.47 29.67 11.66
C PRO A 40 28.36 28.30 10.99
N LEU A 41 28.04 27.26 11.77
CA LEU A 41 27.93 25.89 11.27
C LEU A 41 27.09 25.88 10.00
N SER A 42 27.62 25.27 8.93
CA SER A 42 26.90 25.12 7.68
C SER A 42 25.62 24.32 7.94
N ARG A 43 24.58 24.57 7.14
CA ARG A 43 23.34 23.76 7.18
C ARG A 43 23.64 22.26 7.06
N ASP A 44 24.68 21.92 6.31
CA ASP A 44 25.12 20.53 6.13
C ASP A 44 25.80 19.98 7.39
N ASP A 45 26.55 20.81 8.15
CA ASP A 45 27.12 20.41 9.45
C ASP A 45 26.02 20.12 10.49
N LEU A 46 24.91 20.86 10.45
CA LEU A 46 23.72 20.60 11.28
C LEU A 46 23.05 19.28 10.90
N ALA A 47 22.88 19.01 9.60
CA ALA A 47 22.28 17.78 9.13
C ALA A 47 23.13 16.54 9.50
N GLU A 48 24.46 16.65 9.45
CA GLU A 48 25.36 15.58 9.88
C GLU A 48 25.30 15.35 11.39
N GLN A 49 25.13 16.40 12.20
CA GLN A 49 24.92 16.24 13.64
C GLN A 49 23.59 15.54 13.97
N GLU A 50 22.51 15.88 13.27
CA GLU A 50 21.21 15.20 13.41
C GLU A 50 21.26 13.74 12.95
N LEU A 51 21.95 13.45 11.85
CA LEU A 51 22.13 12.07 11.37
C LEU A 51 22.96 11.24 12.36
N ASN A 52 24.05 11.81 12.88
CA ASN A 52 24.93 11.13 13.84
C ASN A 52 24.25 10.89 15.19
N SER A 53 23.38 11.81 15.64
CA SER A 53 22.60 11.59 16.87
C SER A 53 21.59 10.46 16.70
N PHE A 54 20.90 10.42 15.56
CA PHE A 54 19.95 9.35 15.23
C PHE A 54 20.61 7.97 15.10
N LEU A 55 21.76 7.88 14.43
CA LEU A 55 22.51 6.62 14.32
C LEU A 55 22.99 6.11 15.70
N LYS A 56 23.36 7.03 16.59
CA LYS A 56 23.78 6.68 17.96
C LYS A 56 22.63 6.15 18.80
N GLU A 57 21.41 6.67 18.62
CA GLU A 57 20.20 6.17 19.27
C GLU A 57 19.85 4.75 18.79
N LEU A 58 19.86 4.50 17.48
CA LEU A 58 19.63 3.17 16.92
C LEU A 58 20.67 2.15 17.39
N GLN A 59 21.94 2.54 17.48
CA GLN A 59 22.99 1.65 17.95
C GLN A 59 22.87 1.35 19.46
N ALA A 60 22.30 2.28 20.25
CA ALA A 60 22.00 2.05 21.66
C ALA A 60 20.86 1.03 21.84
N ASP A 61 19.83 1.08 20.99
CA ASP A 61 18.74 0.08 20.98
C ASP A 61 19.19 -1.29 20.42
N ALA A 62 20.17 -1.31 19.52
CA ALA A 62 20.66 -2.53 18.89
C ALA A 62 21.68 -3.34 19.74
N GLN A 63 22.15 -2.81 20.87
CA GLN A 63 23.06 -3.55 21.76
C GLN A 63 22.27 -4.43 22.74
N PRO A 64 22.39 -5.78 22.67
CA PRO A 64 21.65 -6.68 23.54
C PRO A 64 22.34 -6.73 24.91
N SER A 65 22.04 -5.77 25.78
CA SER A 65 22.36 -5.93 27.21
C SER A 65 21.54 -7.10 27.75
N ARG A 66 22.26 -8.17 28.08
CA ARG A 66 21.74 -9.45 28.58
C ARG A 66 21.14 -9.28 29.98
N THR A 67 19.95 -8.71 30.09
CA THR A 67 19.09 -8.87 31.26
C THR A 67 17.63 -8.66 30.86
N LYS A 68 16.95 -9.79 30.63
CA LYS A 68 15.55 -10.04 30.99
C LYS A 68 14.53 -8.97 30.55
N TYR A 69 14.00 -9.12 29.33
CA TYR A 69 12.71 -8.60 28.85
C TYR A 69 12.01 -7.59 29.79
N GLN A 70 12.48 -6.35 29.80
CA GLN A 70 11.79 -5.26 30.46
C GLN A 70 10.83 -4.66 29.44
N ARG A 71 9.54 -4.97 29.61
CA ARG A 71 8.44 -4.36 28.87
C ARG A 71 8.55 -2.83 28.95
N VAL A 72 8.24 -2.19 27.84
CA VAL A 72 7.76 -0.80 27.71
C VAL A 72 7.02 -0.33 28.97
N PRO A 73 7.34 0.86 29.53
CA PRO A 73 6.50 1.52 30.52
C PRO A 73 5.12 1.77 29.92
N ARG A 74 4.14 1.00 30.38
CA ARG A 74 2.73 1.26 30.10
C ARG A 74 2.32 2.35 31.07
N ASP A 75 2.18 3.58 30.56
CA ASP A 75 1.53 4.65 31.30
C ASP A 75 0.23 4.12 31.90
N ALA A 76 0.09 4.27 33.21
CA ALA A 76 -1.08 3.88 33.97
C ALA A 76 -2.23 4.84 33.69
N SER A 77 -2.75 4.82 32.46
CA SER A 77 -4.08 5.33 32.18
C SER A 77 -5.09 4.31 32.69
N SER A 78 -5.73 4.69 33.79
CA SER A 78 -6.98 4.18 34.33
C SER A 78 -7.74 3.26 33.37
N ASN A 79 -7.96 2.01 33.78
CA ASN A 79 -8.97 1.13 33.20
C ASN A 79 -10.35 1.75 33.41
N ARG A 80 -10.72 2.73 32.59
CA ARG A 80 -12.09 2.89 32.15
C ARG A 80 -12.23 2.02 30.92
N LEU A 81 -13.02 0.95 31.04
CA LEU A 81 -13.68 0.36 29.88
C LEU A 81 -14.19 1.51 29.01
N PRO A 82 -13.98 1.50 27.68
CA PRO A 82 -14.91 2.21 26.82
C PRO A 82 -16.26 1.52 27.05
N SER A 83 -17.07 2.08 27.94
CA SER A 83 -18.51 1.96 27.85
C SER A 83 -18.83 2.22 26.38
N PRO A 84 -19.55 1.33 25.69
CA PRO A 84 -20.17 1.76 24.45
C PRO A 84 -20.98 2.99 24.84
N SER A 85 -20.60 4.15 24.32
CA SER A 85 -21.52 5.27 24.32
C SER A 85 -22.81 4.71 23.70
N PRO A 86 -24.00 4.96 24.28
CA PRO A 86 -25.20 4.88 23.49
C PRO A 86 -25.05 6.00 22.47
N LEU A 87 -24.37 5.70 21.36
CA LEU A 87 -24.69 6.34 20.10
C LEU A 87 -26.20 6.16 20.01
N ASN A 88 -26.92 7.26 19.84
CA ASN A 88 -28.32 7.21 19.49
C ASN A 88 -28.42 6.42 18.18
N ALA A 89 -28.46 5.10 18.30
CA ALA A 89 -28.88 4.19 17.28
C ALA A 89 -30.36 4.52 17.16
N ASP A 90 -30.68 5.36 16.18
CA ASP A 90 -32.02 5.36 15.60
C ASP A 90 -32.42 3.89 15.48
N THR A 91 -33.48 3.54 16.19
CA THR A 91 -34.01 2.19 16.44
C THR A 91 -34.57 1.51 15.18
N ASP A 92 -34.05 1.88 14.01
CA ASP A 92 -34.47 1.44 12.68
C ASP A 92 -33.50 0.42 12.06
N SER A 93 -32.37 0.13 12.72
CA SER A 93 -31.31 -0.76 12.22
C SER A 93 -31.63 -2.26 12.31
N THR A 94 -32.79 -2.65 12.84
CA THR A 94 -33.07 -4.07 13.16
C THR A 94 -33.57 -4.90 11.96
N ASN A 95 -33.94 -4.26 10.85
CA ASN A 95 -34.52 -4.95 9.67
C ASN A 95 -33.67 -4.86 8.38
N GLU A 96 -32.55 -4.15 8.41
CA GLU A 96 -31.68 -4.00 7.23
C GLU A 96 -30.72 -5.20 7.11
N PRO A 97 -30.43 -5.75 5.92
CA PRO A 97 -29.53 -6.89 5.79
C PRO A 97 -28.10 -6.53 6.24
N LEU A 98 -27.36 -7.52 6.76
CA LEU A 98 -26.07 -7.33 7.43
C LEU A 98 -25.02 -6.60 6.57
N ASN A 99 -25.04 -6.82 5.26
CA ASN A 99 -24.16 -6.14 4.31
C ASN A 99 -24.34 -4.62 4.33
N GLU A 100 -25.55 -4.14 4.62
CA GLU A 100 -25.82 -2.71 4.65
C GLU A 100 -25.49 -2.06 5.99
N GLN A 101 -25.52 -2.83 7.08
CA GLN A 101 -25.15 -2.36 8.42
C GLN A 101 -23.64 -2.16 8.56
N ILE A 102 -22.83 -2.91 7.80
CA ILE A 102 -21.36 -2.85 7.83
C ILE A 102 -20.83 -1.65 7.03
N LEU A 103 -21.62 -1.09 6.11
CA LEU A 103 -21.22 0.04 5.28
C LEU A 103 -20.86 1.26 6.15
N PRO A 104 -19.74 1.93 5.88
CA PRO A 104 -19.33 3.10 6.64
C PRO A 104 -20.30 4.26 6.38
N THR A 105 -20.69 4.94 7.46
CA THR A 105 -21.59 6.12 7.42
C THR A 105 -20.82 7.45 7.42
N SER A 106 -19.50 7.41 7.66
CA SER A 106 -18.63 8.58 7.67
C SER A 106 -17.41 8.35 6.78
N MET A 107 -16.88 9.44 6.23
CA MET A 107 -15.66 9.41 5.43
C MET A 107 -14.83 10.67 5.71
N SER A 108 -13.50 10.58 5.60
CA SER A 108 -12.61 11.72 5.79
C SER A 108 -11.98 12.15 4.45
N CYS A 109 -12.15 13.43 4.09
CA CYS A 109 -11.69 13.92 2.79
C CYS A 109 -10.17 13.96 2.68
N ARG A 110 -9.48 14.13 3.81
CA ARG A 110 -8.02 14.09 3.85
C ARG A 110 -7.48 12.70 3.55
N SER A 111 -8.04 11.67 4.19
CA SER A 111 -7.66 10.29 3.90
C SER A 111 -7.97 9.90 2.45
N ALA A 112 -9.12 10.35 1.91
CA ALA A 112 -9.46 10.10 0.51
C ALA A 112 -8.47 10.76 -0.45
N PHE A 113 -8.02 11.98 -0.14
CA PHE A 113 -6.97 12.66 -0.90
C PHE A 113 -5.64 11.92 -0.84
N ASP A 114 -5.20 11.56 0.36
CA ASP A 114 -3.91 10.87 0.56
C ASP A 114 -3.88 9.55 -0.21
N GLN A 115 -5.00 8.82 -0.23
CA GLN A 115 -5.16 7.58 -1.00
C GLN A 115 -5.09 7.83 -2.52
N ALA A 116 -5.81 8.82 -3.04
CA ALA A 116 -5.78 9.17 -4.47
C ALA A 116 -4.38 9.65 -4.91
N PHE A 117 -3.71 10.44 -4.08
CA PHE A 117 -2.36 10.91 -4.33
C PHE A 117 -1.33 9.77 -4.31
N TYR A 118 -1.44 8.86 -3.34
CA TYR A 118 -0.57 7.70 -3.26
C TYR A 118 -0.74 6.77 -4.46
N CYS A 119 -1.98 6.56 -4.91
CA CYS A 119 -2.24 5.78 -6.13
C CYS A 119 -1.58 6.41 -7.36
N ASN A 120 -1.59 7.74 -7.48
CA ASN A 120 -0.97 8.40 -8.64
C ASN A 120 0.57 8.49 -8.53
N SER A 121 1.11 8.34 -7.32
CA SER A 121 2.54 8.43 -7.05
C SER A 121 3.32 7.23 -7.59
N PHE A 122 4.51 7.48 -8.13
CA PHE A 122 5.35 6.43 -8.73
C PHE A 122 5.67 5.27 -7.77
N GLY A 123 5.87 5.57 -6.49
CA GLY A 123 6.16 4.57 -5.46
C GLY A 123 5.01 3.58 -5.21
N GLY A 124 3.76 4.02 -5.31
CA GLY A 124 2.59 3.14 -5.16
C GLY A 124 2.31 2.32 -6.42
N ARG A 125 2.44 2.95 -7.60
CA ARG A 125 2.15 2.30 -8.90
C ARG A 125 3.13 1.21 -9.29
N TRP A 126 4.39 1.30 -8.85
CA TRP A 126 5.40 0.28 -9.17
C TRP A 126 5.05 -1.09 -8.57
N ASN A 127 4.50 -1.12 -7.36
CA ASN A 127 4.09 -2.38 -6.73
C ASN A 127 2.95 -3.06 -7.49
N ASP A 128 1.99 -2.30 -7.99
CA ASP A 128 0.89 -2.84 -8.81
C ASP A 128 1.39 -3.40 -10.15
N LEU A 129 2.32 -2.69 -10.78
CA LEU A 129 2.96 -3.16 -12.01
C LEU A 129 3.77 -4.45 -11.76
N TYR A 130 4.54 -4.50 -10.67
CA TYR A 130 5.32 -5.67 -10.31
C TYR A 130 4.46 -6.89 -9.98
N ARG A 131 3.36 -6.70 -9.22
CA ARG A 131 2.50 -7.81 -8.78
C ARG A 131 1.49 -8.28 -9.81
N TYR A 132 0.88 -7.35 -10.55
CA TYR A 132 -0.26 -7.63 -11.42
C TYR A 132 0.04 -7.38 -12.90
N GLY A 133 1.23 -6.89 -13.25
CA GLY A 133 1.61 -6.59 -14.63
C GLY A 133 0.81 -5.45 -15.27
N THR A 134 -0.09 -4.81 -14.51
CA THR A 134 -1.00 -3.78 -15.02
C THR A 134 -1.10 -2.64 -14.03
N LEU A 135 -1.17 -1.42 -14.56
CA LEU A 135 -1.40 -0.24 -13.73
C LEU A 135 -2.88 -0.19 -13.35
N ARG A 136 -3.16 -0.09 -12.04
CA ARG A 136 -4.54 0.09 -11.59
C ARG A 136 -5.03 1.49 -11.95
N SER A 137 -6.35 1.59 -12.18
CA SER A 137 -7.00 2.88 -12.40
C SER A 137 -7.14 3.58 -11.07
N CYS A 138 -6.57 4.78 -10.94
CA CYS A 138 -6.72 5.61 -9.75
C CYS A 138 -8.01 6.45 -9.76
N SER A 139 -8.85 6.30 -10.79
CA SER A 139 -10.11 7.05 -10.93
C SER A 139 -11.02 6.91 -9.73
N ASP A 140 -11.04 5.73 -9.12
CA ASP A 140 -11.97 5.39 -8.05
C ASP A 140 -11.62 6.16 -6.77
N ASP A 141 -10.33 6.23 -6.42
CA ASP A 141 -9.87 7.00 -5.27
C ASP A 141 -10.09 8.51 -5.47
N TRP A 142 -9.94 9.00 -6.71
CA TRP A 142 -10.26 10.39 -7.04
C TRP A 142 -11.76 10.69 -6.94
N ASN A 143 -12.61 9.74 -7.35
CA ASN A 143 -14.07 9.87 -7.22
C ASN A 143 -14.48 9.98 -5.76
N ASP A 144 -13.87 9.19 -4.86
CA ASP A 144 -14.11 9.25 -3.42
C ASP A 144 -13.74 10.64 -2.85
N PHE A 145 -12.60 11.19 -3.27
CA PHE A 145 -12.17 12.53 -2.86
C PHE A 145 -13.17 13.61 -3.31
N TRP A 146 -13.52 13.63 -4.59
CA TRP A 146 -14.46 14.61 -5.12
C TRP A 146 -15.86 14.48 -4.52
N PHE A 147 -16.30 13.24 -4.26
CA PHE A 147 -17.54 12.96 -3.56
C PHE A 147 -17.49 13.54 -2.14
N CYS A 148 -16.42 13.32 -1.38
CA CYS A 148 -16.26 13.88 -0.04
C CYS A 148 -16.29 15.41 -0.03
N MET A 149 -15.59 16.04 -0.98
CA MET A 149 -15.58 17.49 -1.10
C MET A 149 -16.97 18.05 -1.43
N ARG A 150 -17.76 17.35 -2.25
CA ARG A 150 -19.11 17.74 -2.63
C ARG A 150 -20.12 17.56 -1.49
N THR A 151 -20.01 16.48 -0.72
CA THR A 151 -20.94 16.15 0.38
C THR A 151 -20.58 16.80 1.71
N ARG A 152 -19.44 17.51 1.78
CA ARG A 152 -18.98 18.21 2.99
C ARG A 152 -20.00 19.21 3.55
N THR A 153 -20.78 19.85 2.69
CA THR A 153 -21.75 20.89 3.07
C THR A 153 -23.11 20.33 3.47
N TYR A 154 -23.31 19.01 3.38
CA TYR A 154 -24.60 18.39 3.63
C TYR A 154 -24.89 18.32 5.14
N PRO A 155 -26.16 18.35 5.55
CA PRO A 155 -26.52 18.10 6.94
C PRO A 155 -26.16 16.66 7.30
N GLU A 156 -25.77 16.43 8.56
CA GLU A 156 -25.14 15.17 9.00
C GLU A 156 -25.97 13.91 8.67
N LYS A 157 -27.30 13.97 8.80
CA LYS A 157 -28.19 12.85 8.46
C LYS A 157 -28.20 12.52 6.96
N GLU A 158 -28.21 13.53 6.09
CA GLU A 158 -28.20 13.33 4.63
C GLU A 158 -26.82 12.93 4.14
N LYS A 159 -25.78 13.50 4.74
CA LYS A 159 -24.39 13.13 4.49
C LYS A 159 -24.16 11.64 4.79
N GLN A 160 -24.60 11.14 5.93
CA GLN A 160 -24.47 9.72 6.28
C GLN A 160 -25.17 8.80 5.28
N LYS A 161 -26.39 9.16 4.84
CA LYS A 161 -27.12 8.41 3.82
C LYS A 161 -26.40 8.42 2.47
N ALA A 162 -25.92 9.60 2.04
CA ALA A 162 -25.18 9.74 0.79
C ALA A 162 -23.86 8.94 0.81
N ILE A 163 -23.12 8.98 1.92
CA ILE A 163 -21.88 8.22 2.10
C ILE A 163 -22.18 6.71 2.02
N LYS A 164 -23.20 6.25 2.75
CA LYS A 164 -23.61 4.84 2.73
C LYS A 164 -23.96 4.37 1.31
N GLU A 165 -24.72 5.18 0.58
CA GLU A 165 -25.09 4.89 -0.81
C GLU A 165 -23.88 4.87 -1.74
N HIS A 166 -22.95 5.80 -1.59
CA HIS A 166 -21.72 5.84 -2.36
C HIS A 166 -20.87 4.57 -2.17
N TYR A 167 -20.69 4.10 -0.93
CA TYR A 167 -19.99 2.84 -0.67
C TYR A 167 -20.76 1.63 -1.19
N ARG A 168 -22.10 1.62 -1.11
CA ARG A 168 -22.95 0.58 -1.71
C ARG A 168 -22.71 0.49 -3.23
N GLN A 169 -22.72 1.63 -3.92
CA GLN A 169 -22.45 1.69 -5.36
C GLN A 169 -21.03 1.19 -5.67
N ARG A 170 -20.03 1.61 -4.89
CA ARG A 170 -18.64 1.19 -5.06
C ARG A 170 -18.44 -0.32 -4.90
N GLU A 171 -19.07 -0.93 -3.90
CA GLU A 171 -19.03 -2.39 -3.71
C GLU A 171 -19.75 -3.12 -4.84
N SER A 172 -20.94 -2.64 -5.23
CA SER A 172 -21.68 -3.24 -6.34
C SER A 172 -20.89 -3.22 -7.65
N ALA A 173 -20.15 -2.15 -7.93
CA ALA A 173 -19.31 -2.03 -9.12
C ALA A 173 -18.10 -2.97 -9.08
N LYS A 174 -17.50 -3.18 -7.90
CA LYS A 174 -16.37 -4.11 -7.73
C LYS A 174 -16.75 -5.54 -8.06
N TYR A 175 -17.98 -5.94 -7.72
CA TYR A 175 -18.50 -7.30 -7.90
C TYR A 175 -19.55 -7.38 -9.02
N ALA A 176 -19.62 -6.38 -9.89
CA ALA A 176 -20.57 -6.37 -10.98
C ALA A 176 -20.20 -7.44 -12.02
N LYS A 177 -21.13 -8.35 -12.29
CA LYS A 177 -21.02 -9.37 -13.37
C LYS A 177 -20.75 -8.75 -14.74
N ALA A 178 -21.29 -7.55 -14.99
CA ALA A 178 -21.08 -6.81 -16.23
C ALA A 178 -19.60 -6.50 -16.53
N LEU A 179 -18.76 -6.45 -15.49
CA LEU A 179 -17.32 -6.23 -15.59
C LEU A 179 -16.51 -7.54 -15.55
N GLY A 180 -17.17 -8.70 -15.62
CA GLY A 180 -16.54 -10.02 -15.51
C GLY A 180 -15.96 -10.31 -14.12
N ARG A 181 -16.35 -9.54 -13.10
CA ARG A 181 -15.88 -9.69 -11.72
C ARG A 181 -16.94 -10.41 -10.90
N GLU A 182 -16.91 -11.72 -10.94
CA GLU A 182 -17.80 -12.57 -10.16
C GLU A 182 -17.30 -12.58 -8.71
N SER A 183 -18.12 -12.11 -7.76
CA SER A 183 -17.86 -12.40 -6.35
C SER A 183 -18.00 -13.90 -6.15
N SER A 184 -17.09 -14.50 -5.39
CA SER A 184 -17.21 -15.90 -4.99
C SER A 184 -18.55 -16.16 -4.27
N GLU A 185 -19.10 -15.16 -3.60
CA GLU A 185 -20.39 -15.22 -2.91
C GLU A 185 -21.57 -15.48 -3.85
N ASP A 186 -21.48 -15.05 -5.12
CA ASP A 186 -22.57 -15.24 -6.09
C ASP A 186 -22.69 -16.70 -6.58
N VAL A 187 -21.61 -17.47 -6.46
CA VAL A 187 -21.61 -18.92 -6.74
C VAL A 187 -22.39 -19.68 -5.65
N TRP A 188 -22.44 -19.16 -4.42
CA TRP A 188 -23.06 -19.82 -3.28
C TRP A 188 -24.51 -19.38 -3.09
N ARG A 189 -25.44 -20.33 -3.18
CA ARG A 189 -26.85 -20.08 -2.83
C ARG A 189 -27.08 -20.42 -1.37
N SER A 190 -27.89 -19.61 -0.68
CA SER A 190 -28.37 -19.95 0.65
C SER A 190 -29.17 -21.25 0.61
N ARG A 191 -29.02 -22.07 1.66
CA ARG A 191 -29.82 -23.29 1.80
C ARG A 191 -31.17 -22.94 2.41
N GLU A 192 -32.24 -23.39 1.76
CA GLU A 192 -33.62 -23.22 2.27
C GLU A 192 -33.87 -23.99 3.58
N ARG A 193 -33.14 -25.09 3.79
CA ARG A 193 -33.29 -25.95 4.96
C ARG A 193 -31.94 -26.22 5.63
N LYS A 194 -31.99 -26.43 6.96
CA LYS A 194 -30.83 -26.86 7.74
C LYS A 194 -30.40 -28.24 7.26
N MET A 195 -29.08 -28.49 7.28
CA MET A 195 -28.55 -29.82 6.99
C MET A 195 -28.96 -30.77 8.11
N GLU A 196 -29.30 -32.01 7.76
CA GLU A 196 -29.55 -33.06 8.75
C GLU A 196 -28.29 -33.30 9.61
N TRP A 197 -28.51 -33.55 10.90
CA TRP A 197 -27.44 -33.89 11.82
C TRP A 197 -26.69 -35.15 11.33
N GLY A 198 -25.36 -35.13 11.41
CA GLY A 198 -24.51 -36.26 11.01
C GLY A 198 -24.34 -36.47 9.50
N LYS A 199 -24.80 -35.56 8.63
CA LYS A 199 -24.51 -35.62 7.18
C LYS A 199 -23.32 -34.76 6.74
N ALA A 200 -22.99 -33.72 7.49
CA ALA A 200 -21.88 -32.83 7.14
C ALA A 200 -20.56 -33.42 7.66
N PHE A 201 -19.53 -33.43 6.81
CA PHE A 201 -18.15 -33.77 7.17
C PHE A 201 -17.96 -35.18 7.77
N THR A 202 -18.79 -36.16 7.38
CA THR A 202 -18.69 -37.55 7.88
C THR A 202 -17.79 -38.45 7.05
N THR A 203 -17.40 -38.05 5.85
CA THR A 203 -16.42 -38.79 5.05
C THR A 203 -15.05 -38.66 5.71
N PRO A 204 -14.43 -39.76 6.18
CA PRO A 204 -13.06 -39.69 6.67
C PRO A 204 -12.14 -39.24 5.53
N PHE A 205 -11.18 -38.37 5.85
CA PHE A 205 -10.17 -37.98 4.87
C PHE A 205 -9.41 -39.24 4.43
N PRO A 206 -9.28 -39.50 3.11
CA PRO A 206 -8.50 -40.63 2.64
C PRO A 206 -7.07 -40.47 3.15
N LYS A 207 -6.63 -41.42 3.97
CA LYS A 207 -5.26 -41.42 4.48
C LYS A 207 -4.34 -41.71 3.31
N PHE A 208 -3.38 -40.82 3.07
CA PHE A 208 -2.37 -41.08 2.05
C PHE A 208 -1.47 -42.23 2.51
N GLU A 209 -1.42 -43.33 1.76
CA GLU A 209 -0.67 -44.55 2.11
C GLU A 209 0.79 -44.56 1.60
N GLY A 210 1.23 -43.53 0.90
CA GLY A 210 2.59 -43.43 0.37
C GLY A 210 3.60 -42.79 1.32
N THR A 211 4.86 -42.82 0.91
CA THR A 211 5.95 -42.16 1.65
C THR A 211 5.95 -40.65 1.42
N ASP A 212 6.54 -39.88 2.35
CA ASP A 212 6.63 -38.41 2.23
C ASP A 212 7.34 -37.98 0.94
N GLU A 213 8.27 -38.80 0.43
CA GLU A 213 8.96 -38.57 -0.84
C GLU A 213 8.03 -38.72 -2.05
N GLU A 214 7.14 -39.71 -2.04
CA GLU A 214 6.14 -39.90 -3.08
C GLU A 214 5.09 -38.79 -3.07
N TRP A 215 4.70 -38.33 -1.88
CA TRP A 215 3.83 -37.17 -1.75
C TRP A 215 4.49 -35.92 -2.34
N ARG A 216 5.76 -35.67 -2.00
CA ARG A 216 6.53 -34.52 -2.49
C ARG A 216 6.75 -34.57 -3.99
N LYS A 217 7.00 -35.76 -4.56
CA LYS A 217 7.09 -35.96 -6.02
C LYS A 217 5.76 -35.67 -6.70
N ARG A 218 4.63 -36.19 -6.19
CA ARG A 218 3.30 -35.91 -6.75
C ARG A 218 2.95 -34.42 -6.72
N GLU A 219 3.30 -33.73 -5.63
CA GLU A 219 3.08 -32.29 -5.52
C GLU A 219 3.97 -31.49 -6.50
N LEU A 220 5.23 -31.90 -6.68
CA LEU A 220 6.14 -31.32 -7.67
C LEU A 220 5.62 -31.51 -9.10
N GLU A 221 5.14 -32.70 -9.44
CA GLU A 221 4.54 -33.02 -10.75
C GLU A 221 3.25 -32.22 -11.00
N TRP A 222 2.38 -32.09 -9.99
CA TRP A 222 1.16 -31.29 -10.11
C TRP A 222 1.48 -29.80 -10.33
N ARG A 223 2.50 -29.29 -9.65
CA ARG A 223 2.97 -27.91 -9.81
C ARG A 223 3.66 -27.69 -11.16
N SER A 224 4.44 -28.67 -11.66
CA SER A 224 5.10 -28.55 -12.96
C SER A 224 4.12 -28.65 -14.12
N GLY A 225 3.16 -29.58 -14.08
CA GLY A 225 2.14 -29.72 -15.13
C GLY A 225 1.25 -28.49 -15.28
N LYS A 226 1.01 -27.77 -14.18
CA LYS A 226 0.25 -26.51 -14.19
C LYS A 226 1.03 -25.33 -14.79
N VAL A 227 2.37 -25.41 -14.80
CA VAL A 227 3.23 -24.40 -15.45
C VAL A 227 3.18 -24.57 -16.97
N ASP A 228 3.24 -25.80 -17.47
CA ASP A 228 3.23 -26.08 -18.92
C ASP A 228 1.91 -25.67 -19.60
N GLU A 229 0.76 -25.84 -18.92
CA GLU A 229 -0.55 -25.41 -19.44
C GLU A 229 -0.71 -23.87 -19.43
N SER A 230 0.02 -23.15 -18.57
CA SER A 230 -0.02 -21.68 -18.49
C SER A 230 0.94 -20.97 -19.46
N VAL A 231 1.92 -21.68 -20.01
CA VAL A 231 2.93 -21.13 -20.95
C VAL A 231 2.56 -21.41 -22.42
N GLY A 232 1.57 -22.27 -22.68
CA GLY A 232 1.14 -22.67 -24.03
C GLY A 232 -0.07 -21.93 -24.62
N GLY A 233 -0.47 -20.77 -24.05
CA GLY A 233 -1.61 -19.96 -24.51
C GLY A 233 -1.20 -18.60 -25.07
#